data_AF-A0A8J7WU02-F1
#
_entry.id   AF-A0A8J7WU02-F1
#
_cell.length_a   1.000
_cell.length_b   1.000
_cell.length_c   1.000
_cell.angle_alpha   90.00
_cell.angle_beta   90.00
_cell.angle_gamma   90.00
#
_symmetry.space_group_name_H-M   'P 1'
#
loop_
_entity.id
_entity.type
_entity.pdbx_description
1 polymer ?
#
loop_
_entity_poly.entity_id
_entity_poly.type
_entity_poly.pdbx_seq_one_letter_code
_entity_poly.pdbx_strand_id
1 'polypeptide(L)'
;TQDYVRHRDIWDLRWLKQNGAVIKSEWVMYKIKDYRATDYQSKLESLWRDLPAIVHGEAFKSEMTRFLPMDVQERTLRKNKFCDFLTGEIRAMLDTVREALARA
;
A
#
# COMPACT_ATOMS: atom_id res chain seq x y z
N THR A 1 20.95 5.77 4.65
CA THR A 1 19.87 6.38 5.43
C THR A 1 18.66 5.49 5.24
N GLN A 2 18.15 4.89 6.32
CA GLN A 2 17.44 3.60 6.32
C GLN A 2 16.45 3.36 5.15
N ASP A 3 16.73 2.29 4.40
CA ASP A 3 15.85 1.63 3.41
C ASP A 3 14.63 0.97 4.08
N TYR A 4 13.90 1.73 4.91
CA TYR A 4 12.74 1.20 5.63
C TYR A 4 11.49 1.38 4.77
N VAL A 5 10.89 0.26 4.36
CA VAL A 5 9.53 0.26 3.81
C VAL A 5 8.59 0.73 4.91
N ARG A 6 8.08 1.95 4.80
CA ARG A 6 7.12 2.51 5.76
C ARG A 6 5.80 1.77 5.61
N HIS A 7 5.51 0.86 6.54
CA HIS A 7 4.27 0.09 6.51
C HIS A 7 3.03 0.99 6.62
N ARG A 8 3.19 2.18 7.24
CA ARG A 8 2.18 3.23 7.28
C ARG A 8 1.62 3.61 5.91
N ASP A 9 2.43 3.61 4.86
CA ASP A 9 1.98 4.05 3.53
C ASP A 9 0.81 3.18 3.02
N ILE A 10 0.76 1.89 3.39
CA ILE A 10 -0.37 0.99 3.10
C ILE A 10 -1.67 1.51 3.75
N TRP A 11 -1.60 1.94 5.00
CA TRP A 11 -2.77 2.50 5.69
C TRP A 11 -3.18 3.85 5.10
N ASP A 12 -2.20 4.72 4.82
CA ASP A 12 -2.44 6.06 4.29
C ASP A 12 -3.07 6.00 2.88
N LEU A 13 -2.66 5.07 2.02
CA LEU A 13 -3.30 4.83 0.71
C LEU A 13 -4.78 4.51 0.84
N ARG A 14 -5.13 3.59 1.75
CA ARG A 14 -6.53 3.23 2.01
C ARG A 14 -7.29 4.43 2.58
N TRP A 15 -6.69 5.18 3.51
CA TRP A 15 -7.31 6.36 4.08
C TRP A 15 -7.55 7.46 3.03
N LEU A 16 -6.59 7.73 2.15
CA LEU A 16 -6.74 8.69 1.05
C LEU A 16 -7.86 8.29 0.09
N LYS A 17 -7.93 7.00 -0.31
CA LYS A 17 -9.01 6.48 -1.15
C LYS A 17 -10.38 6.70 -0.51
N GLN A 18 -10.50 6.49 0.79
CA GLN A 18 -11.75 6.76 1.52
C GLN A 18 -12.14 8.23 1.55
N ASN A 19 -11.17 9.15 1.48
CA ASN A 19 -11.41 10.58 1.38
C ASN A 19 -11.64 11.05 -0.07
N GLY A 20 -11.86 10.12 -1.01
CA GLY A 20 -12.15 10.45 -2.41
C GLY A 20 -10.92 10.73 -3.27
N ALA A 21 -9.71 10.39 -2.80
CA ALA A 21 -8.53 10.47 -3.66
C ALA A 21 -8.63 9.48 -4.81
N VAL A 22 -8.27 9.93 -6.01
CA VAL A 22 -8.28 9.14 -7.24
C VAL A 22 -6.86 8.85 -7.68
N ILE A 23 -6.61 7.63 -8.14
CA ILE A 23 -5.32 7.25 -8.71
C ILE A 23 -5.16 7.91 -10.07
N LYS A 24 -4.11 8.72 -10.19
CA LYS A 24 -3.66 9.34 -11.45
C LYS A 24 -2.45 8.59 -11.96
N SER A 25 -2.68 7.55 -12.76
CA SER A 25 -1.61 6.67 -13.25
C SER A 25 -0.56 7.42 -14.07
N GLU A 26 -0.96 8.48 -14.77
CA GLU A 26 -0.05 9.36 -15.50
C GLU A 26 0.98 10.05 -14.59
N TRP A 27 0.59 10.42 -13.36
CA TRP A 27 1.52 11.00 -12.38
C TRP A 27 2.51 9.97 -11.85
N VAL A 28 2.08 8.72 -11.71
CA VAL A 28 2.97 7.62 -11.33
C VAL A 28 4.03 7.42 -12.41
N MET A 29 3.63 7.39 -13.68
CA MET A 29 4.56 7.28 -14.82
C MET A 29 5.57 8.44 -14.86
N TYR A 30 5.11 9.68 -14.66
CA TYR A 30 6.01 10.83 -14.61
C TYR A 30 7.02 10.71 -13.46
N LYS A 31 6.59 10.23 -12.28
CA LYS A 31 7.52 9.96 -11.19
C LYS A 31 8.51 8.84 -11.54
N ILE A 32 8.08 7.73 -12.13
CA ILE A 32 9.00 6.65 -12.53
C ILE A 32 10.09 7.20 -13.45
N LYS A 33 9.72 8.03 -14.41
CA LYS A 33 10.66 8.69 -15.34
C LYS A 33 11.59 9.67 -14.63
N ASP A 34 11.04 10.53 -13.77
CA ASP A 34 11.78 11.55 -13.03
C ASP A 34 12.83 10.94 -12.08
N TYR A 35 12.40 9.95 -11.30
CA TYR A 35 13.27 9.21 -10.37
C TYR A 35 14.17 8.17 -11.07
N ARG A 36 14.04 7.99 -12.40
CA ARG A 36 14.76 6.96 -13.18
C ARG A 36 14.63 5.56 -12.57
N ALA A 37 13.43 5.22 -12.08
CA ALA A 37 13.15 3.97 -11.39
C ALA A 37 13.02 2.81 -12.39
N THR A 38 14.14 2.25 -12.83
CA THR A 38 14.20 1.20 -13.86
C THR A 38 13.63 -0.15 -13.41
N ASP A 39 13.54 -0.39 -12.10
CA ASP A 39 13.06 -1.64 -11.50
C ASP A 39 11.66 -1.53 -10.86
N TYR A 40 10.91 -0.46 -11.20
CA TYR A 40 9.62 -0.18 -10.58
C TYR A 40 8.62 -1.32 -10.75
N GLN A 41 8.53 -1.90 -11.94
CA GLN A 41 7.61 -3.01 -12.21
C GLN A 41 7.92 -4.22 -11.32
N SER A 42 9.19 -4.60 -11.19
CA SER A 42 9.60 -5.70 -10.31
C SER A 42 9.28 -5.41 -8.84
N LYS A 43 9.48 -4.16 -8.39
CA LYS A 43 9.12 -3.73 -7.02
C LYS A 43 7.62 -3.78 -6.77
N LEU A 44 6.83 -3.35 -7.75
CA LEU A 44 5.37 -3.37 -7.72
C LEU A 44 4.85 -4.82 -7.61
N GLU A 45 5.39 -5.73 -8.43
CA GLU A 45 5.04 -7.16 -8.38
C GLU A 45 5.43 -7.80 -7.05
N SER A 46 6.64 -7.53 -6.54
CA SER A 46 7.07 -8.05 -5.25
C SER A 46 6.15 -7.57 -4.13
N LEU A 47 5.86 -6.25 -4.09
CA LEU A 47 4.97 -5.69 -3.09
C LEU A 47 3.57 -6.31 -3.18
N TRP A 48 3.01 -6.45 -4.39
CA TRP A 48 1.69 -7.04 -4.59
C TRP A 48 1.61 -8.49 -4.07
N ARG A 49 2.66 -9.29 -4.33
CA ARG A 49 2.77 -10.68 -3.87
C ARG A 49 2.91 -10.74 -2.35
N ASP A 50 3.80 -9.94 -1.78
CA ASP A 50 4.20 -10.02 -0.38
C ASP A 50 3.22 -9.30 0.56
N LEU A 51 2.30 -8.50 0.01
CA LEU A 51 1.34 -7.69 0.76
C LEU A 51 0.56 -8.42 1.86
N PRO A 52 0.00 -9.63 1.64
CA PRO A 52 -0.73 -10.33 2.70
C PRO A 52 0.19 -10.64 3.89
N ALA A 53 1.41 -11.08 3.64
CA ALA A 53 2.38 -11.36 4.70
C ALA A 53 2.76 -10.07 5.45
N ILE A 54 2.92 -8.95 4.74
CA ILE A 54 3.20 -7.64 5.34
C ILE A 54 2.06 -7.18 6.25
N VAL A 55 0.82 -7.14 5.74
CA VAL A 55 -0.35 -6.60 6.47
C VAL A 55 -0.74 -7.47 7.67
N HIS A 56 -0.55 -8.80 7.57
CA HIS A 56 -0.80 -9.71 8.69
C HIS A 56 0.37 -9.77 9.68
N GLY A 57 1.55 -9.32 9.26
CA GLY A 57 2.77 -9.35 10.05
C GLY A 57 2.75 -8.42 11.25
N GLU A 58 3.50 -8.80 12.28
CA GLU A 58 3.59 -8.04 13.53
C GLU A 58 4.26 -6.68 13.34
N ALA A 59 5.19 -6.57 12.37
CA ALA A 59 5.86 -5.31 12.04
C ALA A 59 4.86 -4.22 11.62
N PHE A 60 3.92 -4.56 10.72
CA PHE A 60 2.85 -3.65 10.29
C PHE A 60 1.98 -3.25 11.48
N LYS A 61 1.53 -4.21 12.28
CA LYS A 61 0.66 -3.94 13.44
C LYS A 61 1.35 -3.05 14.46
N SER A 62 2.59 -3.35 14.82
CA SER A 62 3.41 -2.59 15.77
C SER A 62 3.71 -1.17 15.28
N GLU A 63 3.97 -0.98 13.98
CA GLU A 63 4.12 0.37 13.43
C GLU A 63 2.80 1.14 13.53
N MET A 64 1.68 0.52 13.16
CA MET A 64 0.38 1.20 13.14
C MET A 64 -0.18 1.50 14.54
N THR A 65 0.14 0.70 15.57
CA THR A 65 -0.33 0.97 16.95
C THR A 65 0.22 2.29 17.50
N ARG A 66 1.36 2.77 16.97
CA ARG A 66 1.96 4.06 17.32
C ARG A 66 1.22 5.26 16.73
N PHE A 67 0.44 5.04 15.67
CA PHE A 67 -0.25 6.10 14.92
C PHE A 67 -1.77 6.08 15.11
N LEU A 68 -2.36 4.92 15.45
CA LEU A 68 -3.79 4.76 15.55
C LEU A 68 -4.28 4.76 17.01
N PRO A 69 -5.36 5.49 17.34
CA PRO A 69 -6.04 5.35 18.62
C PRO A 69 -6.57 3.91 18.85
N MET A 70 -6.72 3.52 20.12
CA MET A 70 -7.05 2.15 20.52
C MET A 70 -8.38 1.65 19.95
N ASP A 71 -9.42 2.50 19.91
CA ASP A 71 -10.72 2.19 19.32
C ASP A 71 -10.60 1.85 17.82
N VAL A 72 -9.68 2.53 17.11
CA VAL A 72 -9.40 2.26 15.70
C VAL A 72 -8.74 0.91 15.55
N GLN A 73 -7.75 0.60 16.38
CA GLN A 73 -7.05 -0.69 16.33
C GLN A 73 -8.01 -1.87 16.57
N GLU A 74 -8.96 -1.73 17.50
CA GLU A 74 -9.94 -2.77 17.84
C GLU A 74 -10.94 -3.03 16.72
N ARG A 75 -11.38 -2.00 16.00
CA ARG A 75 -12.27 -2.16 14.85
C ARG A 75 -11.54 -2.59 13.57
N THR A 76 -10.22 -2.41 13.49
CA THR A 76 -9.41 -2.70 12.29
C THR A 76 -8.32 -3.76 12.53
N LEU A 77 -7.11 -3.36 12.91
CA LEU A 77 -5.89 -4.17 12.92
C LEU A 77 -5.97 -5.45 13.76
N ARG A 78 -6.81 -5.45 14.80
CA ARG A 78 -7.04 -6.62 15.65
C ARG A 78 -8.00 -7.63 15.03
N LYS A 79 -8.59 -7.32 13.87
CA LYS A 79 -9.50 -8.21 13.13
C LYS A 79 -8.81 -8.71 11.86
N ASN A 80 -8.54 -10.00 11.80
CA ASN A 80 -7.94 -10.61 10.60
C ASN A 80 -8.74 -10.32 9.32
N LYS A 81 -10.09 -10.34 9.40
CA LYS A 81 -10.96 -9.97 8.26
C LYS A 81 -10.71 -8.55 7.74
N PHE A 82 -10.33 -7.61 8.60
CA PHE A 82 -9.97 -6.27 8.17
C PHE A 82 -8.62 -6.26 7.44
N CYS A 83 -7.64 -7.04 7.91
CA CYS A 83 -6.36 -7.20 7.23
C CYS A 83 -6.53 -7.81 5.83
N ASP A 84 -7.41 -8.81 5.69
CA ASP A 84 -7.76 -9.39 4.39
C ASP A 84 -8.39 -8.33 3.46
N PHE A 85 -9.35 -7.57 4.00
CA PHE A 85 -9.99 -6.46 3.28
C PHE A 85 -8.98 -5.39 2.85
N LEU A 86 -8.10 -4.95 3.75
CA LEU A 86 -7.06 -3.96 3.48
C LEU A 86 -6.11 -4.46 2.38
N THR A 87 -5.71 -5.73 2.45
CA THR A 87 -4.88 -6.38 1.44
C THR A 87 -5.56 -6.35 0.06
N GLY A 88 -6.84 -6.68 -0.02
CA GLY A 88 -7.61 -6.62 -1.26
C GLY A 88 -7.71 -5.21 -1.84
N GLU A 89 -8.01 -4.22 -0.98
CA GLU A 89 -8.11 -2.81 -1.39
C GLU A 89 -6.81 -2.26 -1.97
N ILE A 90 -5.69 -2.55 -1.31
CA ILE A 90 -4.38 -2.11 -1.77
C ILE A 90 -3.98 -2.85 -3.05
N ARG A 91 -4.21 -4.17 -3.15
CA ARG A 91 -3.95 -4.92 -4.39
C ARG A 91 -4.71 -4.34 -5.58
N ALA A 92 -5.99 -4.04 -5.43
CA ALA A 92 -6.78 -3.42 -6.49
C ALA A 92 -6.20 -2.06 -6.95
N MET A 93 -5.68 -1.26 -6.02
CA MET A 93 -5.01 0.00 -6.36
C MET A 93 -3.69 -0.25 -7.10
N LEU A 94 -2.89 -1.23 -6.67
CA LEU A 94 -1.67 -1.61 -7.37
C LEU A 94 -1.97 -2.16 -8.77
N ASP A 95 -3.03 -2.96 -8.93
CA ASP A 95 -3.46 -3.51 -10.21
C ASP A 95 -3.86 -2.40 -11.19
N THR A 96 -4.50 -1.33 -10.72
CA THR A 96 -4.79 -0.14 -11.54
C THR A 96 -3.51 0.47 -12.13
N VAL A 97 -2.43 0.52 -11.33
CA VAL A 97 -1.13 1.01 -11.79
C VAL A 97 -0.45 -0.01 -12.72
N ARG A 98 -0.51 -1.31 -12.41
CA ARG A 98 0.06 -2.38 -13.24
C ARG A 98 -0.53 -2.37 -14.65
N GLU A 99 -1.84 -2.29 -14.76
CA GLU A 99 -2.52 -2.22 -16.05
C GLU A 99 -2.19 -0.94 -16.81
N ALA A 100 -2.06 0.19 -16.11
CA ALA A 100 -1.65 1.43 -16.76
C ALA A 100 -0.23 1.35 -17.32
N LEU A 101 0.70 0.72 -16.60
CA LEU A 101 2.07 0.48 -17.07
C LEU A 101 2.13 -0.51 -18.24
N ALA A 102 1.26 -1.52 -18.26
CA ALA A 102 1.18 -2.46 -19.38
C ALA A 102 0.63 -1.83 -20.68
N ARG A 103 -0.08 -0.69 -20.57
CA ARG A 103 -0.67 0.06 -21.68
C ARG A 103 0.18 1.26 -22.14
N ALA A 104 1.19 1.65 -21.36
CA ALA A 104 2.06 2.81 -21.60
C ALA A 104 3.29 2.44 -22.44
#